data_AF-A0AAW6U7P3-F1
#
_entry.id   AF-A0AAW6U7P3-F1
#
_cell.length_a   1.000
_cell.length_b   1.000
_cell.length_c   1.000
_cell.angle_alpha   90.00
_cell.angle_beta   90.00
_cell.angle_gamma   90.00
#
_symmetry.space_group_name_H-M   'P 1'
#
loop_
_entity.id
_entity.type
_entity.pdbx_description
1 polymer ?
#
loop_
_entity_poly.entity_id
_entity_poly.type
_entity_poly.pdbx_seq_one_letter_code
_entity_poly.pdbx_strand_id
1 'polypeptide(L)'
;MTKYEVLTKLEKKELNKKKAYQLLYNPYKERKPQRAGFVKIKVRVPDEKAANMLLGIILLLPLPIFLIKWILLKRFKNQEQISEQFPMSPSELIDLISMKGVKVNISTKTNERILIKTI
;
A
#
# COMPACT_ATOMS: atom_id res chain seq x y z
N MET A 1 -4.62 14.12 30.49
CA MET A 1 -4.73 13.64 31.87
C MET A 1 -3.71 12.55 32.09
N THR A 2 -3.03 12.60 33.22
CA THR A 2 -2.14 11.50 33.63
C THR A 2 -2.98 10.31 34.11
N LYS A 3 -2.40 9.10 34.13
CA LYS A 3 -3.08 7.89 34.61
C LYS A 3 -3.64 8.07 36.02
N TYR A 4 -2.87 8.74 36.89
CA TYR A 4 -3.24 9.03 38.27
C TYR A 4 -4.44 9.97 38.38
N GLU A 5 -4.50 11.04 37.59
CA GLU A 5 -5.66 11.95 37.58
C GLU A 5 -6.97 11.25 37.20
N VAL A 6 -6.93 10.32 36.25
CA VAL A 6 -8.13 9.57 35.85
C VAL A 6 -8.59 8.62 36.96
N LEU A 7 -7.66 8.00 37.68
CA LEU A 7 -7.96 7.13 38.83
C LEU A 7 -8.53 7.91 40.00
N THR A 8 -7.95 9.07 40.34
CA THR A 8 -8.47 9.95 41.39
C THR A 8 -9.89 10.43 41.10
N LYS A 9 -10.20 10.78 39.84
CA LYS A 9 -11.56 11.19 39.43
C LYS A 9 -12.55 10.03 39.43
N LEU A 10 -12.10 8.80 39.16
CA LEU A 10 -12.92 7.60 39.27
C LEU A 10 -13.24 7.27 40.74
N GLU A 11 -12.26 7.38 41.62
CA GLU A 11 -12.41 7.18 43.08
C GLU A 11 -13.40 8.18 43.68
N LYS A 12 -13.30 9.46 43.30
CA LYS A 12 -14.22 10.52 43.72
C LYS A 12 -15.63 10.42 43.11
N LYS A 13 -15.93 9.38 42.32
CA LYS A 13 -17.19 9.20 41.58
C LYS A 13 -17.55 10.34 40.60
N GLU A 14 -16.57 11.20 40.28
CA GLU A 14 -16.72 12.28 39.29
C GLU A 14 -16.67 11.75 37.84
N LEU A 15 -16.24 10.51 37.66
CA LEU A 15 -16.06 9.89 36.35
C LEU A 15 -16.67 8.47 36.32
N ASN A 16 -17.48 8.19 35.29
CA ASN A 16 -18.07 6.86 35.10
C ASN A 16 -16.98 5.83 34.71
N LYS A 17 -17.05 4.62 35.27
CA LYS A 17 -16.17 3.47 34.99
C LYS A 17 -15.89 3.29 33.50
N LYS A 18 -16.92 3.35 32.64
CA LYS A 18 -16.78 3.19 31.18
C LYS A 18 -15.91 4.29 30.55
N LYS A 19 -16.08 5.53 31.01
CA LYS A 19 -15.34 6.71 30.51
C LYS A 19 -13.90 6.71 31.03
N ALA A 20 -13.69 6.27 32.28
CA ALA A 20 -12.35 6.11 32.85
C ALA A 20 -11.54 5.05 32.10
N TYR A 21 -12.19 3.92 31.76
CA TYR A 21 -11.57 2.86 30.97
C TYR A 21 -11.09 3.37 29.59
N GLN A 22 -11.93 4.12 28.88
CA GLN A 22 -11.55 4.70 27.58
C GLN A 22 -10.41 5.73 27.67
N LEU A 23 -10.33 6.50 28.75
CA LEU A 23 -9.25 7.48 28.96
C LEU A 23 -7.93 6.80 29.34
N LEU A 24 -7.98 5.72 30.12
CA LEU A 24 -6.81 4.93 30.53
C LEU A 24 -6.26 4.07 29.38
N TYR A 25 -7.14 3.56 28.53
CA TYR A 25 -6.84 2.62 27.46
C TYR A 25 -7.34 3.13 26.12
N ASN A 26 -7.08 4.41 25.80
CA ASN A 26 -7.45 4.95 24.51
C ASN A 26 -6.65 4.20 23.43
N PRO A 27 -7.29 3.35 22.60
CA PRO A 27 -6.56 2.63 21.57
C PRO A 27 -5.94 3.66 20.64
N TYR A 28 -4.65 3.52 20.36
CA TYR A 28 -4.01 4.35 19.36
C TYR A 28 -4.80 4.20 18.06
N LYS A 29 -5.34 5.31 17.53
CA LYS A 29 -6.04 5.28 16.24
C LYS A 29 -4.99 5.04 15.16
N GLU A 30 -4.81 3.78 14.79
CA GLU A 30 -3.99 3.42 13.64
C GLU A 30 -4.59 4.07 12.39
N ARG A 31 -3.75 4.82 11.67
CA ARG A 31 -4.16 5.40 10.40
C ARG A 31 -4.30 4.27 9.39
N LYS A 32 -5.53 4.02 8.93
CA LYS A 32 -5.76 3.09 7.83
C LYS A 32 -5.01 3.58 6.58
N PRO A 33 -4.32 2.69 5.85
CA PRO A 33 -3.64 3.07 4.63
C PRO A 33 -4.67 3.56 3.60
N GLN A 34 -4.38 4.68 2.95
CA GLN A 34 -5.21 5.16 1.84
C GLN A 34 -5.10 4.16 0.68
N ARG A 35 -6.22 3.90 0.01
CA ARG A 35 -6.23 3.05 -1.19
C ARG A 35 -5.77 3.87 -2.41
N ALA A 36 -4.97 3.24 -3.27
CA ALA A 36 -4.54 3.82 -4.54
C ALA A 36 -5.70 3.76 -5.55
N GLY A 37 -5.86 4.81 -6.34
CA GLY A 37 -6.80 4.83 -7.46
C GLY A 37 -6.13 4.42 -8.76
N PHE A 38 -4.85 4.76 -8.90
CA PHE A 38 -4.11 4.54 -10.14
C PHE A 38 -2.69 4.04 -9.88
N VAL A 39 -2.06 3.54 -10.93
CA VAL A 39 -0.67 3.13 -10.95
C VAL A 39 0.04 3.86 -12.07
N LYS A 40 1.10 4.58 -11.72
CA LYS A 40 2.00 5.22 -12.66
C LYS A 40 3.19 4.32 -12.89
N ILE A 41 3.48 4.03 -14.16
CA ILE A 41 4.60 3.21 -14.58
C ILE A 41 5.57 4.13 -15.34
N LYS A 42 6.88 3.98 -15.09
CA LYS A 42 7.92 4.65 -15.85
C LYS A 42 8.99 3.64 -16.19
N VAL A 43 9.27 3.48 -17.48
CA VAL A 43 10.32 2.59 -17.98
C VAL A 43 11.43 3.45 -18.58
N ARG A 44 12.67 3.05 -18.35
CA ARG A 44 13.86 3.61 -18.99
C ARG A 44 14.73 2.47 -19.50
N VAL A 45 14.96 2.46 -20.80
CA VAL A 45 15.89 1.56 -21.49
C VAL A 45 17.19 2.34 -21.74
N PRO A 46 18.37 1.83 -21.39
CA PRO A 46 19.63 2.51 -21.69
C PRO A 46 19.84 2.61 -23.20
N ASP A 47 20.54 3.66 -23.63
CA ASP A 47 20.99 3.92 -25.01
C ASP A 47 19.91 4.05 -26.11
N GLU A 48 18.65 3.77 -25.79
CA GLU A 48 17.53 3.83 -26.73
C GLU A 48 16.65 5.08 -26.52
N LYS A 49 17.09 6.22 -27.06
CA LYS A 49 16.36 7.51 -26.91
C LYS A 49 14.96 7.46 -27.51
N ALA A 50 14.80 6.87 -28.70
CA ALA A 50 13.51 6.78 -29.38
C ALA A 50 12.52 5.90 -28.61
N ALA A 51 12.97 4.74 -28.12
CA ALA A 51 12.14 3.86 -27.30
C ALA A 51 11.70 4.55 -25.99
N ASN A 52 12.62 5.25 -25.32
CA ASN A 52 12.29 6.01 -24.12
C ASN A 52 11.27 7.12 -24.37
N MET A 53 11.35 7.79 -25.53
CA MET A 53 10.39 8.83 -25.91
C MET A 53 9.00 8.22 -26.11
N LEU A 54 8.89 7.13 -26.86
CA LEU A 54 7.62 6.42 -27.08
C LEU A 54 7.04 5.89 -25.77
N LEU A 55 7.85 5.24 -24.94
CA LEU A 55 7.44 4.73 -23.63
C LEU A 55 6.99 5.86 -22.70
N GLY A 56 7.65 7.02 -22.75
CA GLY A 56 7.26 8.20 -21.99
C GLY A 56 5.88 8.73 -22.37
N ILE A 57 5.52 8.67 -23.65
CA ILE A 57 4.21 9.11 -24.16
C ILE A 57 3.13 8.08 -23.80
N ILE A 58 3.36 6.79 -24.07
CA ILE A 58 2.39 5.72 -23.83
C ILE A 58 2.10 5.57 -22.33
N LEU A 59 3.13 5.68 -21.49
CA LEU A 59 3.03 5.53 -20.03
C LEU A 59 2.82 6.87 -19.30
N LEU A 60 2.49 7.94 -20.03
CA LEU A 60 2.24 9.26 -19.42
C LEU A 60 1.02 9.22 -18.51
N LEU A 61 -0.05 8.57 -18.98
CA LEU A 61 -1.32 8.47 -18.27
C LEU A 61 -1.25 7.33 -17.22
N PRO A 62 -1.61 7.60 -15.96
CA PRO A 62 -1.64 6.56 -14.94
C PRO A 62 -2.80 5.59 -15.19
N LEU A 63 -2.53 4.29 -15.02
CA LEU A 63 -3.51 3.24 -15.29
C LEU A 63 -4.44 3.07 -14.08
N PRO A 64 -5.77 2.98 -14.29
CA PRO A 64 -6.71 2.65 -13.21
C PRO A 64 -6.35 1.31 -12.56
N ILE A 65 -6.30 1.30 -11.23
CA ILE A 65 -5.84 0.10 -10.50
C ILE A 65 -6.76 -1.10 -10.70
N PHE A 66 -8.05 -0.87 -10.96
CA PHE A 66 -9.01 -1.96 -11.15
C PHE A 66 -8.65 -2.84 -12.37
N LEU A 67 -8.06 -2.27 -13.42
CA LEU A 67 -7.61 -3.02 -14.59
C LEU A 67 -6.48 -3.98 -14.20
N ILE A 68 -5.52 -3.49 -13.42
CA ILE A 68 -4.40 -4.29 -12.94
C ILE A 68 -4.90 -5.41 -12.04
N LYS A 69 -5.79 -5.11 -11.08
CA LYS A 69 -6.40 -6.11 -10.21
C LYS A 69 -7.12 -7.19 -11.00
N TRP A 70 -7.91 -6.81 -12.00
CA TRP A 70 -8.66 -7.75 -12.82
C TRP A 70 -7.76 -8.70 -13.60
N ILE A 71 -6.67 -8.18 -14.17
CA ILE A 71 -5.67 -8.99 -14.87
C ILE A 71 -4.98 -9.96 -13.90
N LEU A 72 -4.57 -9.49 -12.72
CA LEU A 72 -3.91 -10.33 -11.72
C LEU A 72 -4.84 -11.41 -11.18
N LEU A 73 -6.10 -11.08 -10.87
CA LEU A 73 -7.11 -12.06 -10.42
C LEU A 73 -7.34 -13.15 -11.47
N LYS A 74 -7.37 -12.79 -12.76
CA LYS A 74 -7.48 -13.78 -13.84
C LYS A 74 -6.24 -14.64 -13.97
N ARG A 75 -5.05 -14.05 -13.86
CA ARG A 75 -3.76 -14.77 -13.98
C ARG A 75 -3.54 -15.75 -12.84
N PHE A 76 -3.92 -15.37 -11.62
CA PHE A 76 -3.64 -16.12 -10.40
C PHE A 76 -4.81 -16.96 -9.88
N LYS A 77 -5.89 -17.11 -10.66
CA LYS A 77 -7.14 -17.76 -10.23
C LYS A 77 -6.94 -19.16 -9.61
N ASN A 78 -5.93 -19.90 -10.06
CA ASN A 78 -5.65 -21.27 -9.64
C ASN A 78 -4.27 -21.41 -8.95
N GLN A 79 -3.69 -20.31 -8.46
CA GLN A 79 -2.38 -20.32 -7.81
C GLN A 79 -2.52 -19.94 -6.33
N GLU A 80 -2.03 -20.79 -5.44
CA GLU A 80 -1.97 -20.51 -4.00
C GLU A 80 -0.78 -19.61 -3.65
N GLN A 81 0.29 -19.66 -4.46
CA GLN A 81 1.52 -18.90 -4.25
C GLN A 81 1.99 -18.24 -5.55
N ILE A 82 2.59 -17.05 -5.44
CA ILE A 82 3.08 -16.27 -6.59
C ILE A 82 4.37 -16.86 -7.17
N SER A 83 5.24 -17.40 -6.30
CA SER A 83 6.45 -18.13 -6.67
C SER A 83 6.99 -18.87 -5.45
N GLU A 84 7.75 -19.95 -5.65
CA GLU A 84 8.41 -20.68 -4.55
C GLU A 84 9.37 -19.82 -3.73
N GLN A 85 9.88 -18.73 -4.32
CA GLN A 85 10.82 -17.80 -3.68
C GLN A 85 10.13 -16.69 -2.88
N PHE A 86 8.83 -16.48 -3.07
CA PHE A 86 8.05 -15.46 -2.37
C PHE A 86 6.84 -16.11 -1.69
N PRO A 87 6.88 -16.31 -0.35
CA PRO A 87 5.78 -16.90 0.40
C PRO A 87 4.66 -15.86 0.62
N MET A 88 4.10 -15.36 -0.48
CA MET A 88 3.01 -14.40 -0.50
C MET A 88 1.89 -14.94 -1.38
N SER A 89 0.66 -14.85 -0.88
CA SER A 89 -0.55 -15.18 -1.64
C SER A 89 -0.86 -14.10 -2.68
N PRO A 90 -1.53 -14.45 -3.80
CA PRO A 90 -1.96 -13.45 -4.78
C PRO A 90 -2.87 -12.36 -4.20
N SER A 91 -3.69 -12.70 -3.19
CA SER A 91 -4.54 -11.74 -2.47
C SER A 91 -3.73 -10.69 -1.72
N GLU A 92 -2.68 -11.11 -1.02
CA GLU A 92 -1.79 -10.20 -0.27
C GLU A 92 -1.06 -9.26 -1.22
N LEU A 93 -0.60 -9.77 -2.38
CA LEU A 93 0.00 -8.93 -3.41
C LEU A 93 -1.01 -7.90 -3.94
N ILE A 94 -2.24 -8.31 -4.21
CA ILE A 94 -3.30 -7.41 -4.68
C ILE A 94 -3.59 -6.33 -3.64
N ASP A 95 -3.63 -6.67 -2.36
CA ASP A 95 -3.82 -5.71 -1.29
C ASP A 95 -2.64 -4.73 -1.16
N LEU A 96 -1.41 -5.23 -1.31
CA LEU A 96 -0.20 -4.42 -1.25
C LEU A 96 -0.16 -3.39 -2.38
N ILE A 97 -0.42 -3.79 -3.63
CA ILE A 97 -0.48 -2.84 -4.76
C ILE A 97 -1.67 -1.87 -4.63
N SER A 98 -2.70 -2.24 -3.85
CA SER A 98 -3.86 -1.38 -3.60
C SER A 98 -3.59 -0.26 -2.61
N MET A 99 -2.46 -0.27 -1.91
CA MET A 99 -2.10 0.79 -0.98
C MET A 99 -1.49 1.97 -1.73
N LYS A 100 -1.86 3.19 -1.36
CA LYS A 100 -1.33 4.42 -1.93
C LYS A 100 0.10 4.68 -1.46
N GLY A 101 0.97 5.09 -2.37
CA GLY A 101 2.36 5.46 -2.06
C GLY A 101 3.37 4.31 -2.12
N VAL A 102 2.93 3.11 -2.49
CA VAL A 102 3.82 1.98 -2.77
C VAL A 102 4.66 2.30 -4.00
N LYS A 103 5.97 2.09 -3.88
CA LYS A 103 6.95 2.29 -4.95
C LYS A 103 7.77 1.01 -5.11
N VAL A 104 7.76 0.47 -6.32
CA VAL A 104 8.61 -0.65 -6.71
C VAL A 104 9.60 -0.12 -7.73
N ASN A 105 10.89 -0.23 -7.43
CA ASN A 105 11.96 0.14 -8.33
C ASN A 105 12.70 -1.13 -8.75
N ILE A 106 12.60 -1.47 -10.03
CA ILE A 106 13.22 -2.65 -10.62
C ILE A 106 14.42 -2.16 -11.40
N SER A 107 15.60 -2.66 -11.03
CA SER A 107 16.85 -2.42 -11.76
C SER A 107 17.36 -3.75 -12.28
N THR A 108 17.59 -3.84 -13.58
CA THR A 108 18.09 -5.06 -14.22
C THR A 108 19.60 -5.02 -14.39
N LYS A 109 20.22 -6.18 -14.64
CA LYS A 109 21.66 -6.26 -14.98
C LYS A 109 21.98 -5.51 -16.29
N THR A 110 21.01 -5.43 -17.19
CA THR A 110 21.05 -4.69 -18.46
C THR A 110 20.86 -3.18 -18.28
N ASN A 111 20.88 -2.65 -17.04
CA ASN A 111 20.70 -1.23 -16.70
C ASN A 111 19.33 -0.64 -17.07
N GLU A 112 18.35 -1.47 -17.39
CA GLU A 112 16.96 -1.01 -17.56
C GLU A 112 16.37 -0.71 -16.19
N ARG A 113 15.53 0.32 -16.14
CA ARG A 113 14.88 0.76 -14.91
C ARG A 113 13.39 0.85 -15.10
N ILE A 114 12.64 0.18 -14.22
CA ILE A 114 11.19 0.21 -14.19
C ILE A 114 10.76 0.72 -12.82
N LEU A 115 10.06 1.86 -12.80
CA LEU A 115 9.45 2.43 -11.61
C LEU A 115 7.95 2.25 -11.68
N ILE A 116 7.38 1.59 -10.68
CA ILE A 116 5.94 1.44 -10.50
C ILE A 116 5.57 2.19 -9.23
N LYS A 117 4.63 3.13 -9.33
CA LYS A 117 4.16 3.94 -8.20
C LYS A 117 2.64 3.93 -8.13
N THR A 118 2.11 3.57 -6.98
CA THR A 118 0.68 3.65 -6.71
C THR A 118 0.33 5.07 -6.22
N ILE A 119 -0.71 5.67 -6.81
CA ILE A 119 -1.14 7.06 -6.55
C ILE A 119 -2.62 7.15 -6.22
#